data_AF-A0AAD9HBD1-F1
#
_entry.id   AF-A0AAD9HBD1-F1
#
_cell.length_a   1.000
_cell.length_b   1.000
_cell.length_c   1.000
_cell.angle_alpha   90.00
_cell.angle_beta   90.00
_cell.angle_gamma   90.00
#
_symmetry.space_group_name_H-M   'P 1'
#
loop_
_entity.id
_entity.type
_entity.pdbx_description
1 polymer ?
#
loop_
_entity_poly.entity_id
_entity_poly.type
_entity_poly.pdbx_seq_one_letter_code
_entity_poly.pdbx_strand_id
1 'polypeptide(L)'
;MLTFTLNHVAAVFALVASMVTGEPAFYVPASTRDVLEAPTTRSVEKSAPHTRAQVITPLKAQARVCNLEADYSPHDPVDSKKQEKGVSAFCDLLRGKGGYLEPGMESQRVEFQDTNGGRHHYKVEWAAGCQTEVEDQAIRRSLGHVSAALNCHDLMRDNYLMCDNGGVGGKVQVGCLIYTYNGGIMPGRVYDW
;
A
#
# COMPACT_ATOMS: atom_id res chain seq x y z
N MET A 1 1.24 -61.52 37.17
CA MET A 1 0.31 -60.36 37.14
C MET A 1 1.09 -59.21 36.50
N LEU A 2 1.12 -58.96 35.19
CA LEU A 2 0.12 -58.97 34.12
C LEU A 2 -1.08 -58.08 34.44
N THR A 3 -0.99 -56.81 34.02
CA THR A 3 -1.92 -56.16 33.07
C THR A 3 -1.33 -54.82 32.60
N PHE A 4 -0.89 -54.76 31.34
CA PHE A 4 -0.76 -53.52 30.56
C PHE A 4 -2.03 -53.40 29.72
N THR A 5 -2.75 -52.28 29.83
CA THR A 5 -3.90 -51.98 28.98
C THR A 5 -3.44 -51.24 27.73
N LEU A 6 -3.51 -51.91 26.58
CA LEU A 6 -3.44 -51.33 25.25
C LEU A 6 -4.71 -50.49 25.01
N ASN A 7 -4.54 -49.25 24.57
CA ASN A 7 -5.60 -48.52 23.88
C ASN A 7 -5.36 -48.67 22.36
N HIS A 8 -6.38 -49.17 21.68
CA HIS A 8 -6.48 -49.31 20.23
C HIS A 8 -7.42 -48.23 19.67
N VAL A 9 -7.47 -48.18 18.34
CA VAL A 9 -8.44 -47.50 17.45
C VAL A 9 -7.99 -46.11 16.96
N ALA A 10 -7.91 -45.78 15.67
CA ALA A 10 -7.86 -46.54 14.43
C ALA A 10 -7.38 -45.55 13.34
N ALA A 11 -6.45 -45.95 12.49
CA ALA A 11 -6.08 -45.21 11.29
C ALA A 11 -7.13 -45.46 10.20
N VAL A 12 -7.75 -44.40 9.67
CA VAL A 12 -8.60 -44.49 8.47
C VAL A 12 -7.77 -44.03 7.27
N PHE A 13 -7.20 -45.00 6.57
CA PHE A 13 -6.78 -44.85 5.18
C PHE A 13 -8.00 -45.09 4.28
N ALA A 14 -8.35 -44.10 3.47
CA ALA A 14 -9.23 -44.30 2.32
C ALA A 14 -8.45 -43.90 1.06
N LEU A 15 -7.90 -44.93 0.40
CA LEU A 15 -7.34 -44.88 -0.94
C LEU A 15 -8.45 -45.36 -1.87
N VAL A 16 -8.90 -44.50 -2.79
CA VAL A 16 -9.70 -44.93 -3.94
C VAL A 16 -9.05 -44.36 -5.18
N ALA A 17 -8.52 -45.26 -6.01
CA ALA A 17 -8.07 -45.00 -7.36
C ALA A 17 -8.92 -45.84 -8.34
N SER A 18 -8.87 -45.47 -9.62
CA SER A 18 -9.34 -46.18 -10.84
C SER A 18 -10.82 -45.94 -11.24
N MET A 19 -11.23 -45.66 -12.50
CA MET A 19 -10.60 -45.67 -13.85
C MET A 19 -11.29 -44.71 -14.85
N VAL A 20 -10.51 -44.23 -15.83
CA VAL A 20 -10.75 -44.10 -17.30
C VAL A 20 -12.18 -43.85 -17.85
N THR A 21 -12.33 -42.79 -18.66
CA THR A 21 -12.86 -42.75 -20.06
C THR A 21 -12.89 -41.26 -20.48
N GLY A 22 -12.18 -40.81 -21.51
CA GLY A 22 -12.55 -40.96 -22.93
C GLY A 22 -13.34 -39.72 -23.40
N GLU A 23 -12.69 -38.79 -24.12
CA GLU A 23 -13.33 -37.66 -24.82
C GLU A 23 -14.41 -38.11 -25.81
N PRO A 24 -15.35 -37.21 -26.13
CA PRO A 24 -15.46 -36.86 -27.53
C PRO A 24 -15.49 -35.35 -27.78
N ALA A 25 -14.62 -34.91 -28.67
CA ALA A 25 -14.68 -33.63 -29.35
C ALA A 25 -15.99 -33.53 -30.16
N PHE A 26 -16.85 -32.57 -29.81
CA PHE A 26 -18.01 -32.22 -30.63
C PHE A 26 -17.65 -31.04 -31.54
N TYR A 27 -17.46 -31.40 -32.80
CA TYR A 27 -17.44 -30.53 -33.97
C TYR A 27 -18.86 -29.96 -34.19
N VAL A 28 -18.98 -28.64 -34.35
CA VAL A 28 -20.22 -28.01 -34.85
C VAL A 28 -19.86 -27.18 -36.10
N PRO A 29 -20.53 -27.40 -37.24
CA PRO A 29 -20.16 -26.80 -38.51
C PRO A 29 -20.59 -25.33 -38.62
N ALA A 30 -19.80 -24.57 -39.36
CA ALA A 30 -20.12 -23.22 -39.80
C ALA A 30 -21.40 -23.23 -40.67
N SER A 31 -22.37 -22.40 -40.30
CA SER A 31 -23.58 -22.15 -41.09
C SER A 31 -23.59 -20.69 -41.53
N THR A 32 -23.43 -20.49 -42.82
CA THR A 32 -23.48 -19.23 -43.54
C THR A 32 -24.90 -18.68 -43.58
N ARG A 33 -25.08 -17.45 -43.10
CA ARG A 33 -26.21 -16.59 -43.49
C ARG A 33 -25.68 -15.26 -43.96
N ASP A 34 -25.83 -15.04 -45.27
CA ASP A 34 -25.79 -13.75 -45.92
C ASP A 34 -26.72 -12.77 -45.19
N VAL A 35 -26.17 -11.68 -44.71
CA VAL A 35 -26.91 -10.47 -44.36
C VAL A 35 -26.32 -9.35 -45.21
N LEU A 36 -27.13 -8.83 -46.12
CA LEU A 36 -26.82 -7.69 -46.98
C LEU A 36 -26.20 -6.55 -46.16
N GLU A 37 -24.95 -6.22 -46.46
CA GLU A 37 -24.24 -5.08 -45.90
C GLU A 37 -24.68 -3.81 -46.66
N ALA A 38 -25.42 -2.93 -45.97
CA ALA A 38 -25.71 -1.59 -46.47
C ALA A 38 -24.42 -0.74 -46.42
N PRO A 39 -24.18 0.17 -47.38
CA PRO A 39 -22.96 0.97 -47.39
C PRO A 39 -22.98 1.97 -46.23
N THR A 40 -22.17 1.70 -45.21
CA THR A 40 -22.01 2.61 -44.07
C THR A 40 -21.02 3.71 -44.47
N THR A 41 -21.54 4.92 -44.64
CA THR A 41 -20.77 6.14 -44.90
C THR A 41 -19.80 6.37 -43.75
N ARG A 42 -18.50 6.19 -44.00
CA ARG A 42 -17.44 6.41 -43.00
C ARG A 42 -17.26 7.91 -42.79
N SER A 43 -17.94 8.46 -41.79
CA SER A 43 -17.67 9.82 -41.32
C SER A 43 -16.34 9.82 -40.58
N VAL A 44 -15.34 10.52 -41.11
CA VAL A 44 -14.06 10.75 -40.43
C VAL A 44 -14.33 11.78 -39.33
N GLU A 45 -14.62 11.30 -38.14
CA GLU A 45 -14.72 12.14 -36.95
C GLU A 45 -13.31 12.60 -36.57
N LYS A 46 -13.05 13.87 -36.86
CA LYS A 46 -11.84 14.60 -36.48
C LYS A 46 -11.76 14.60 -34.95
N SER A 47 -10.91 13.75 -34.38
CA SER A 47 -10.70 13.68 -32.93
C SER A 47 -10.25 15.05 -32.42
N ALA A 48 -11.12 15.74 -31.69
CA ALA A 48 -10.72 16.90 -30.91
C ALA A 48 -9.67 16.46 -29.86
N PRO A 49 -8.70 17.31 -29.50
CA PRO A 49 -7.75 16.99 -28.46
C PRO A 49 -8.54 16.76 -27.17
N HIS A 50 -8.51 15.53 -26.65
CA HIS A 50 -9.01 15.26 -25.32
C HIS A 50 -8.04 15.90 -24.32
N THR A 51 -8.29 17.16 -23.98
CA THR A 51 -7.75 17.72 -22.73
C THR A 51 -8.39 16.92 -21.61
N ARG A 52 -7.71 15.87 -21.12
CA ARG A 52 -8.13 15.14 -19.93
C ARG A 52 -8.27 16.17 -18.81
N ALA A 53 -9.49 16.43 -18.38
CA ALA A 53 -9.74 17.31 -17.24
C ALA A 53 -8.86 16.80 -16.08
N GLN A 54 -7.99 17.69 -15.60
CA GLN A 54 -7.06 17.34 -14.53
C GLN A 54 -7.88 17.04 -13.27
N VAL A 55 -7.69 15.85 -12.71
CA VAL A 55 -8.37 15.44 -11.48
C VAL A 55 -7.63 16.09 -10.31
N ILE A 56 -8.25 17.11 -9.72
CA ILE A 56 -7.73 17.78 -8.53
C ILE A 56 -7.99 16.91 -7.29
N THR A 57 -6.93 16.62 -6.54
CA THR A 57 -6.97 15.85 -5.30
C THR A 57 -7.31 16.80 -4.15
N PRO A 58 -8.37 16.53 -3.37
CA PRO A 58 -8.76 17.41 -2.27
C PRO A 58 -7.76 17.35 -1.11
N LEU A 59 -7.60 18.48 -0.41
CA LEU A 59 -6.82 18.59 0.83
C LEU A 59 -7.54 17.89 2.01
N LYS A 60 -7.56 16.55 1.98
CA LYS A 60 -8.09 15.69 3.03
C LYS A 60 -7.25 14.43 3.15
N ALA A 61 -7.27 13.80 4.32
CA ALA A 61 -6.69 12.48 4.51
C ALA A 61 -7.51 11.43 3.75
N GLN A 62 -6.81 10.55 3.04
CA GLN A 62 -7.36 9.38 2.38
C GLN A 62 -7.34 8.17 3.30
N ALA A 63 -7.89 7.04 2.83
CA ALA A 63 -7.80 5.78 3.56
C ALA A 63 -6.33 5.36 3.74
N ARG A 64 -6.00 4.89 4.94
CA ARG A 64 -4.68 4.35 5.25
C ARG A 64 -4.50 2.99 4.57
N VAL A 65 -3.30 2.76 4.04
CA VAL A 65 -2.89 1.49 3.44
C VAL A 65 -1.83 0.88 4.35
N CYS A 66 -2.16 -0.24 4.99
CA CYS A 66 -1.23 -0.96 5.86
C CYS A 66 -0.36 -1.92 5.05
N ASN A 67 0.90 -2.04 5.46
CA ASN A 67 1.84 -3.00 4.90
C ASN A 67 1.46 -4.44 5.31
N LEU A 68 1.87 -5.42 4.51
CA LEU A 68 1.82 -6.83 4.88
C LEU A 68 3.07 -7.17 5.70
N GLU A 69 2.89 -7.65 6.93
CA GLU A 69 4.01 -8.01 7.82
C GLU A 69 4.96 -9.06 7.21
N ALA A 70 4.42 -9.97 6.38
CA ALA A 70 5.20 -11.00 5.70
C ALA A 70 6.35 -10.44 4.83
N ASP A 71 6.17 -9.26 4.22
CA ASP A 71 7.18 -8.63 3.37
C ASP A 71 8.38 -8.10 4.18
N TYR A 72 8.16 -7.88 5.47
CA TYR A 72 9.13 -7.38 6.43
C TYR A 72 9.73 -8.52 7.27
N SER A 73 9.25 -9.76 7.12
CA SER A 73 9.68 -10.90 7.93
C SER A 73 10.99 -11.55 7.41
N PRO A 74 11.87 -12.04 8.31
CA PRO A 74 11.83 -11.84 9.76
C PRO A 74 12.29 -10.43 10.15
N HIS A 75 11.69 -9.82 11.17
CA HIS A 75 12.20 -8.57 11.74
C HIS A 75 12.21 -8.60 13.26
N ASP A 76 13.07 -7.79 13.85
CA ASP A 76 13.03 -7.53 15.29
C ASP A 76 11.70 -6.85 15.67
N PRO A 77 11.18 -7.05 16.90
CA PRO A 77 9.98 -6.39 17.37
C PRO A 77 10.09 -4.86 17.26
N VAL A 78 9.04 -4.22 16.74
CA VAL A 78 9.00 -2.76 16.61
C VAL A 78 8.48 -2.14 17.92
N ASP A 79 9.35 -1.41 18.62
CA ASP A 79 8.99 -0.77 19.89
C ASP A 79 8.16 0.51 19.66
N SER A 80 6.96 0.53 20.24
CA SER A 80 6.02 1.65 20.13
C SER A 80 6.58 2.98 20.62
N LYS A 81 7.36 2.99 21.71
CA LYS A 81 7.94 4.22 22.28
C LYS A 81 9.10 4.72 21.43
N LYS A 82 9.87 3.81 20.83
CA LYS A 82 10.92 4.17 19.86
C LYS A 82 10.30 4.74 18.58
N GLN A 83 9.19 4.15 18.13
CA GLN A 83 8.43 4.66 17.00
C GLN A 83 7.93 6.08 17.25
N GLU A 84 7.34 6.36 18.41
CA GLU A 84 6.85 7.70 18.77
C GLU A 84 7.97 8.73 18.87
N LYS A 85 9.12 8.36 19.44
CA LYS A 85 10.32 9.22 19.46
C LYS A 85 10.86 9.48 18.06
N GLY A 86 10.82 8.48 17.19
CA GLY A 86 11.22 8.61 15.79
C GLY A 86 10.29 9.56 15.01
N VAL A 87 8.97 9.48 15.25
CA VAL A 87 8.00 10.46 14.73
C VAL A 87 8.38 11.87 15.16
N SER A 88 8.65 12.06 16.46
CA SER A 88 9.03 13.37 16.99
C SER A 88 10.30 13.90 16.33
N ALA A 89 11.34 13.08 16.25
CA ALA A 89 12.60 13.45 15.62
C ALA A 89 12.40 13.84 14.15
N PHE A 90 11.71 13.01 13.36
CA PHE A 90 11.47 13.26 11.94
C PHE A 90 10.63 14.53 11.72
N CYS A 91 9.44 14.63 12.35
CA CYS A 91 8.52 15.74 12.12
C CYS A 91 9.03 17.07 12.68
N ASP A 92 9.92 17.08 13.67
CA ASP A 92 10.51 18.30 14.22
C ASP A 92 11.77 18.75 13.47
N LEU A 93 12.54 17.84 12.86
CA LEU A 93 13.61 18.21 11.92
C LEU A 93 13.10 19.06 10.75
N LEU A 94 11.85 18.80 10.33
CA LEU A 94 11.17 19.53 9.25
C LEU A 94 10.78 20.97 9.62
N ARG A 95 11.02 21.43 10.86
CA ARG A 95 10.86 22.85 11.24
C ARG A 95 11.94 23.75 10.63
N GLY A 96 13.14 23.20 10.37
CA GLY A 96 14.29 23.96 9.87
C GLY A 96 14.62 23.71 8.40
N LYS A 97 14.31 22.52 7.86
CA LYS A 97 14.53 22.14 6.45
C LYS A 97 13.25 21.57 5.86
N GLY A 98 12.90 21.92 4.61
CA GLY A 98 11.86 21.21 3.84
C GLY A 98 10.47 21.27 4.49
N GLY A 99 10.07 22.42 5.04
CA GLY A 99 8.75 22.58 5.67
C GLY A 99 7.58 22.39 4.70
N TYR A 100 7.86 22.38 3.40
CA TYR A 100 6.93 22.22 2.30
C TYR A 100 7.48 21.22 1.28
N LEU A 101 6.58 20.58 0.54
CA LEU A 101 6.88 19.83 -0.68
C LEU A 101 5.97 20.31 -1.79
N GLU A 102 6.51 20.28 -3.00
CA GLU A 102 5.84 20.61 -4.26
C GLU A 102 6.11 19.49 -5.29
N PRO A 103 5.39 19.44 -6.43
CA PRO A 103 5.62 18.43 -7.46
C PRO A 103 7.08 18.42 -7.94
N GLY A 104 7.70 17.24 -7.93
CA GLY A 104 9.07 17.04 -8.41
C GLY A 104 10.18 17.27 -7.37
N MET A 105 9.84 17.75 -6.17
CA MET A 105 10.80 17.79 -5.06
C MET A 105 11.17 16.40 -4.56
N GLU A 106 12.40 16.28 -4.05
CA GLU A 106 12.84 15.06 -3.37
C GLU A 106 12.08 14.81 -2.07
N SER A 107 11.74 13.55 -1.85
CA SER A 107 11.13 13.08 -0.61
C SER A 107 12.00 13.42 0.61
N GLN A 108 11.37 13.86 1.69
CA GLN A 108 12.04 13.96 2.99
C GLN A 108 12.01 12.60 3.66
N ARG A 109 13.17 12.05 4.02
CA ARG A 109 13.26 10.71 4.62
C ARG A 109 14.32 10.62 5.71
N VAL A 110 14.06 9.77 6.70
CA VAL A 110 15.02 9.40 7.75
C VAL A 110 14.92 7.91 8.02
N GLU A 111 16.08 7.28 8.16
CA GLU A 111 16.23 5.91 8.64
C GLU A 111 17.07 5.87 9.91
N PHE A 112 16.68 5.04 10.87
CA PHE A 112 17.54 4.74 12.01
C PHE A 112 17.27 3.33 12.54
N GLN A 113 18.27 2.78 13.23
CA GLN A 113 18.12 1.56 14.02
C GLN A 113 18.00 1.94 15.50
N ASP A 114 17.02 1.38 16.19
CA ASP A 114 16.84 1.57 17.61
C ASP A 114 17.75 0.65 18.43
N THR A 115 17.74 0.83 19.76
CA THR A 115 18.57 0.04 20.69
C THR A 115 18.10 -1.40 20.85
N ASN A 116 16.91 -1.75 20.36
CA ASN A 116 16.31 -3.07 20.41
C ASN A 116 16.53 -3.85 19.10
N GLY A 117 17.25 -3.26 18.12
CA GLY A 117 17.53 -3.87 16.82
C GLY A 117 16.55 -3.44 15.72
N GLY A 118 15.36 -2.97 16.11
CA GLY A 118 14.31 -2.52 15.19
C GLY A 118 14.77 -1.34 14.33
N ARG A 119 14.55 -1.44 13.01
CA ARG A 119 14.84 -0.35 12.07
C ARG A 119 13.56 0.36 11.67
N HIS A 120 13.67 1.68 11.61
CA HIS A 120 12.55 2.56 11.36
C HIS A 120 12.89 3.46 10.17
N HIS A 121 11.92 3.61 9.27
CA HIS A 121 11.97 4.55 8.16
C HIS A 121 10.73 5.44 8.19
N TYR A 122 10.97 6.73 8.02
CA TYR A 122 9.95 7.76 7.91
C TYR A 122 10.17 8.48 6.60
N LYS A 123 9.11 8.65 5.81
CA LYS A 123 9.18 9.34 4.52
C LYS A 123 7.95 10.19 4.31
N VAL A 124 8.16 11.39 3.78
CA VAL A 124 7.11 12.20 3.17
C VAL A 124 7.52 12.55 1.75
N GLU A 125 6.60 12.38 0.82
CA GLU A 125 6.81 12.68 -0.59
C GLU A 125 5.57 13.30 -1.23
N TRP A 126 5.78 13.92 -2.40
CA TRP A 126 4.69 14.34 -3.27
C TRP A 126 4.27 13.17 -4.16
N ALA A 127 2.99 12.80 -4.13
CA ALA A 127 2.41 11.75 -4.95
C ALA A 127 2.60 12.03 -6.44
N ALA A 128 3.16 11.07 -7.17
CA ALA A 128 3.48 11.23 -8.60
C ALA A 128 2.24 11.61 -9.42
N GLY A 129 2.34 12.69 -10.21
CA GLY A 129 1.25 13.19 -11.04
C GLY A 129 0.07 13.77 -10.25
N CYS A 130 0.18 13.91 -8.93
CA CYS A 130 -0.86 14.51 -8.11
C CYS A 130 -0.89 16.03 -8.29
N GLN A 131 -2.11 16.55 -8.42
CA GLN A 131 -2.41 17.97 -8.40
C GLN A 131 -3.45 18.21 -7.32
N THR A 132 -3.36 19.33 -6.63
CA THR A 132 -4.28 19.76 -5.58
C THR A 132 -4.58 21.25 -5.79
N GLU A 133 -5.45 21.83 -4.97
CA GLU A 133 -5.85 23.24 -5.03
C GLU A 133 -4.72 24.22 -4.69
N VAL A 134 -3.59 23.71 -4.19
CA VAL A 134 -2.40 24.45 -3.76
C VAL A 134 -1.16 23.99 -4.52
N GLU A 135 -0.21 24.89 -4.74
CA GLU A 135 1.04 24.59 -5.46
C GLU A 135 2.02 23.75 -4.62
N ASP A 136 2.03 24.00 -3.31
CA ASP A 136 2.83 23.27 -2.33
C ASP A 136 1.96 22.89 -1.10
N GLN A 137 2.47 21.96 -0.29
CA GLN A 137 1.84 21.60 0.98
C GLN A 137 2.86 21.59 2.11
N ALA A 138 2.49 22.22 3.22
CA ALA A 138 3.26 22.17 4.45
C ALA A 138 3.29 20.74 5.01
N ILE A 139 4.48 20.13 5.12
CA ILE A 139 4.59 18.75 5.61
C ILE A 139 4.07 18.62 7.05
N ARG A 140 4.33 19.62 7.89
CA ARG A 140 3.93 19.56 9.31
C ARG A 140 2.42 19.75 9.51
N ARG A 141 1.75 20.43 8.58
CA ARG A 141 0.34 20.83 8.66
C ARG A 141 -0.29 20.78 7.27
N SER A 142 -0.40 19.57 6.71
CA SER A 142 -0.85 19.34 5.33
C SER A 142 -2.29 19.73 5.06
N LEU A 143 -3.10 19.84 6.12
CA LEU A 143 -4.48 20.32 6.11
C LEU A 143 -4.62 21.79 6.57
N GLY A 144 -3.52 22.54 6.65
CA GLY A 144 -3.51 23.93 7.10
C GLY A 144 -3.50 24.11 8.62
N HIS A 145 -3.77 25.34 9.08
CA HIS A 145 -3.60 25.77 10.48
C HIS A 145 -4.85 25.59 11.37
N VAL A 146 -5.72 24.63 11.05
CA VAL A 146 -6.89 24.33 11.88
C VAL A 146 -6.45 23.48 13.09
N SER A 147 -6.83 23.87 14.31
CA SER A 147 -6.33 23.26 15.55
C SER A 147 -6.67 21.77 15.71
N ALA A 148 -7.75 21.29 15.10
CA ALA A 148 -8.18 19.90 15.16
C ALA A 148 -7.69 19.05 13.97
N ALA A 149 -6.93 19.63 13.03
CA ALA A 149 -6.47 18.90 11.86
C ALA A 149 -5.26 18.02 12.17
N LEU A 150 -5.24 16.82 11.59
CA LEU A 150 -4.11 15.89 11.70
C LEU A 150 -2.83 16.55 11.20
N ASN A 151 -1.78 16.49 12.02
CA ASN A 151 -0.46 17.02 11.72
C ASN A 151 0.53 15.88 11.39
N CYS A 152 1.77 16.21 11.02
CA CYS A 152 2.81 15.21 10.70
C CYS A 152 2.97 14.14 11.79
N HIS A 153 2.95 14.55 13.07
CA HIS A 153 3.09 13.63 14.20
C HIS A 153 1.92 12.64 14.23
N ASP A 154 0.69 13.14 14.10
CA ASP A 154 -0.51 12.30 14.11
C ASP A 154 -0.50 11.31 12.93
N LEU A 155 -0.24 11.80 11.72
CA LEU A 155 -0.25 10.98 10.50
C LEU A 155 0.80 9.85 10.55
N MET A 156 2.01 10.16 10.99
CA MET A 156 3.10 9.17 11.10
C MET A 156 2.89 8.21 12.27
N ARG A 157 2.34 8.68 13.40
CA ARG A 157 2.04 7.84 14.55
C ARG A 157 0.87 6.90 14.26
N ASP A 158 -0.16 7.38 13.61
CA ASP A 158 -1.33 6.59 13.24
C ASP A 158 -1.01 5.53 12.19
N ASN A 159 -0.03 5.77 11.29
CA ASN A 159 0.47 4.74 10.38
C ASN A 159 1.04 3.51 11.12
N TYR A 160 1.50 3.68 12.36
CA TYR A 160 1.87 2.58 13.25
C TYR A 160 0.67 2.07 14.06
N LEU A 161 -0.06 2.95 14.74
CA LEU A 161 -1.09 2.54 15.71
C LEU A 161 -2.35 1.92 15.08
N MET A 162 -2.70 2.33 13.86
CA MET A 162 -3.93 1.89 13.20
C MET A 162 -3.71 0.74 12.21
N CYS A 163 -2.49 0.19 12.15
CA CYS A 163 -2.16 -0.99 11.38
C CYS A 163 -1.81 -2.14 12.32
N ASP A 164 -2.66 -3.17 12.37
CA ASP A 164 -2.42 -4.38 13.15
C ASP A 164 -1.56 -5.35 12.34
N ASN A 165 -0.25 -5.07 12.24
CA ASN A 165 0.70 -5.79 11.39
C ASN A 165 2.09 -5.95 12.02
N GLY A 166 2.15 -6.28 13.31
CA GLY A 166 3.44 -6.46 14.01
C GLY A 166 4.27 -5.17 14.14
N GLY A 167 3.69 -4.01 13.79
CA GLY A 167 4.32 -2.70 13.84
C GLY A 167 5.07 -2.29 12.57
N VAL A 168 4.94 -3.03 11.47
CA VAL A 168 5.61 -2.68 10.20
C VAL A 168 4.99 -1.46 9.52
N GLY A 169 3.80 -1.04 9.96
CA GLY A 169 3.23 0.25 9.63
C GLY A 169 2.53 0.31 8.27
N GLY A 170 2.64 1.45 7.60
CA GLY A 170 1.92 1.71 6.36
C GLY A 170 2.01 3.17 5.94
N LYS A 171 1.06 3.58 5.09
CA LYS A 171 1.03 4.92 4.52
C LYS A 171 -0.37 5.54 4.47
N VAL A 172 -0.41 6.87 4.49
CA VAL A 172 -1.61 7.67 4.31
C VAL A 172 -1.30 8.86 3.41
N GLN A 173 -2.20 9.15 2.46
CA GLN A 173 -2.10 10.33 1.60
C GLN A 173 -3.00 11.45 2.13
N VAL A 174 -2.49 12.68 2.15
CA VAL A 174 -3.20 13.90 2.57
C VAL A 174 -2.99 14.99 1.53
N GLY A 175 -4.03 15.28 0.74
CA GLY A 175 -3.83 16.02 -0.50
C GLY A 175 -2.88 15.25 -1.42
N CYS A 176 -1.77 15.86 -1.80
CA CYS A 176 -0.70 15.25 -2.57
C CYS A 176 0.50 14.78 -1.74
N LEU A 177 0.50 14.94 -0.42
CA LEU A 177 1.56 14.40 0.42
C LEU A 177 1.26 12.97 0.86
N ILE A 178 2.19 12.06 0.64
CA ILE A 178 2.13 10.69 1.17
C ILE A 178 3.06 10.62 2.39
N TYR A 179 2.50 10.23 3.53
CA TYR A 179 3.23 9.97 4.76
C TYR A 179 3.37 8.46 4.91
N THR A 180 4.61 7.97 4.95
CA THR A 180 4.93 6.55 5.06
C THR A 180 5.75 6.31 6.31
N TYR A 181 5.33 5.33 7.12
CA TYR A 181 6.12 4.77 8.20
C TYR A 181 6.29 3.28 7.98
N ASN A 182 7.56 2.84 7.94
CA ASN A 182 7.91 1.43 7.82
C ASN A 182 8.78 1.02 9.02
N GLY A 183 8.31 0.03 9.78
CA GLY A 183 9.04 -0.60 10.87
C GLY A 183 9.59 -1.97 10.46
N GLY A 184 10.61 -2.48 11.16
CA GLY A 184 11.12 -3.83 10.91
C GLY A 184 11.87 -3.97 9.58
N ILE A 185 12.45 -2.87 9.07
CA ILE A 185 13.22 -2.90 7.83
C ILE A 185 14.52 -3.68 8.02
N MET A 186 14.89 -4.49 7.04
CA MET A 186 16.15 -5.23 7.02
C MET A 186 17.16 -4.61 6.06
N PRO A 187 18.45 -4.55 6.44
CA PRO A 187 19.50 -4.17 5.52
C PRO A 187 19.52 -5.06 4.27
N GLY A 188 19.75 -4.45 3.11
CA GLY A 188 19.93 -5.18 1.85
C GLY A 188 18.64 -5.64 1.17
N ARG A 189 17.46 -5.35 1.74
CA ARG A 189 16.17 -5.51 1.05
C ARG A 189 15.73 -4.18 0.44
N VAL A 190 15.09 -4.28 -0.72
CA VAL A 190 14.39 -3.15 -1.36
C VAL A 190 12.94 -3.23 -0.91
N TYR A 191 12.43 -2.15 -0.35
CA TYR A 191 11.02 -2.02 -0.07
C TYR A 191 10.47 -0.93 -0.98
N ASP A 192 9.18 -1.00 -1.27
CA ASP A 192 8.50 0.01 -2.08
C ASP A 192 8.27 1.24 -1.19
N TRP A 193 9.28 2.11 -1.14
CA TRP A 193 9.25 3.37 -0.39
C TRP A 193 8.67 4.48 -1.23
#